data_AF-A0A401ZEZ4-F1
#
_entry.id   AF-A0A401ZEZ4-F1
#
_cell.length_a   1.000
_cell.length_b   1.000
_cell.length_c   1.000
_cell.angle_alpha   90.00
_cell.angle_beta   90.00
_cell.angle_gamma   90.00
#
_symmetry.space_group_name_H-M   'P 1'
#
loop_
_entity.id
_entity.type
_entity.pdbx_description
1 polymer ?
#
loop_
_entity_poly.entity_id
_entity_poly.type
_entity_poly.pdbx_seq_one_letter_code
_entity_poly.pdbx_strand_id
1 'polypeptide(L)'
;MALVLTGVVNGIRPVGGTIEKGPRAGEQWHFLSMEITDPRYGRVYSCQLRSNDRQYKDLVEAKPGKDDKGRDIEIHTLKNDLAGHKVKVTFVSQTAGEREIEDKNTGDKQTILQIRTQVTNLRDLGLPEDDDE
;
A
#
# COMPACT_ATOMS: atom_id res chain seq x y z
N MET A 1 13.63 -15.80 -12.25
CA MET A 1 14.31 -14.86 -11.32
C MET A 1 13.22 -13.96 -10.74
N ALA A 2 13.03 -13.93 -9.42
CA ALA A 2 12.08 -13.00 -8.81
C ALA A 2 12.79 -11.66 -8.58
N LEU A 3 12.21 -10.56 -9.05
CA LEU A 3 12.75 -9.23 -8.78
C LEU A 3 12.47 -8.89 -7.31
N VAL A 4 13.50 -8.44 -6.60
CA VAL A 4 13.43 -8.13 -5.16
C VAL A 4 13.73 -6.66 -4.98
N LEU A 5 12.88 -5.98 -4.20
CA LEU A 5 13.11 -4.62 -3.74
C LEU A 5 13.51 -4.68 -2.26
N THR A 6 14.57 -3.96 -1.90
CA THR A 6 15.00 -3.76 -0.51
C THR A 6 15.10 -2.27 -0.27
N GLY A 7 14.51 -1.76 0.79
CA GLY A 7 14.45 -0.32 1.05
C GLY A 7 13.86 0.00 2.40
N VAL A 8 13.72 1.29 2.70
CA VAL A 8 13.14 1.78 3.96
C VAL A 8 11.68 2.18 3.70
N VAL A 9 10.78 1.78 4.60
CA VAL A 9 9.37 2.17 4.52
C VAL A 9 9.21 3.59 5.05
N ASN A 10 8.80 4.52 4.20
CA ASN A 10 8.49 5.90 4.62
C ASN A 10 7.09 5.99 5.22
N GLY A 11 6.16 5.19 4.70
CA GLY A 11 4.77 5.20 5.12
C GLY A 11 4.09 3.89 4.80
N ILE A 12 3.23 3.44 5.71
CA ILE A 12 2.47 2.21 5.56
C ILE A 12 1.06 2.42 6.09
N ARG A 13 0.06 1.97 5.33
CA ARG A 13 -1.34 2.03 5.77
C ARG A 13 -2.20 0.99 5.05
N PRO A 14 -3.17 0.37 5.73
CA PRO A 14 -4.22 -0.39 5.07
C PRO A 14 -5.10 0.59 4.30
N VAL A 15 -5.50 0.21 3.09
CA VAL A 15 -6.39 0.99 2.24
C VAL A 15 -7.47 0.07 1.72
N GLY A 16 -8.71 0.51 1.83
CA GLY A 16 -9.85 -0.26 1.37
C GLY A 16 -10.99 0.62 0.89
N GLY A 17 -12.00 -0.04 0.33
CA GLY A 17 -13.22 0.60 -0.11
C GLY A 17 -14.21 -0.40 -0.69
N THR A 18 -15.36 0.13 -1.10
CA THR A 18 -16.42 -0.65 -1.75
C THR A 18 -16.50 -0.26 -3.21
N ILE A 19 -16.59 -1.25 -4.10
CA ILE A 19 -16.79 -1.01 -5.53
C ILE A 19 -18.19 -0.41 -5.73
N GLU A 20 -18.26 0.80 -6.29
CA GLU A 20 -19.54 1.51 -6.44
C GLU A 20 -20.31 1.12 -7.70
N LYS A 21 -19.62 0.73 -8.78
CA LYS A 21 -20.23 0.51 -10.11
C LYS A 21 -19.69 -0.75 -10.79
N GLY A 22 -20.50 -1.33 -11.66
CA GLY A 22 -20.14 -2.49 -12.49
C GLY A 22 -20.54 -3.85 -11.89
N PRO A 23 -20.12 -4.97 -12.51
CA PRO A 23 -20.56 -6.31 -12.15
C PRO A 23 -20.22 -6.75 -10.72
N ARG A 24 -19.21 -6.11 -10.11
CA ARG A 24 -18.71 -6.37 -8.77
C ARG A 24 -19.13 -5.29 -7.77
N ALA A 25 -20.14 -4.48 -8.10
CA ALA A 25 -20.62 -3.43 -7.22
C ALA A 25 -21.06 -4.02 -5.87
N GLY A 26 -20.69 -3.35 -4.78
CA GLY A 26 -20.91 -3.83 -3.42
C GLY A 26 -19.78 -4.69 -2.85
N GLU A 27 -18.88 -5.22 -3.69
CA GLU A 27 -17.71 -5.95 -3.18
C GLU A 27 -16.72 -5.01 -2.50
N GLN A 28 -16.16 -5.47 -1.39
CA GLN A 28 -15.08 -4.78 -0.69
C GLN A 28 -13.73 -5.15 -1.29
N TRP A 29 -12.84 -4.18 -1.39
CA TRP A 29 -11.46 -4.39 -1.75
C TRP A 29 -10.56 -3.79 -0.68
N HIS A 30 -9.44 -4.47 -0.43
CA HIS A 30 -8.46 -4.07 0.59
C HIS A 30 -7.04 -4.37 0.08
N PHE A 31 -6.08 -3.53 0.42
CA PHE A 31 -4.65 -3.76 0.24
C PHE A 31 -3.84 -2.96 1.25
N LEU A 32 -2.60 -3.39 1.48
CA LEU A 32 -1.65 -2.68 2.31
C LEU A 32 -0.80 -1.80 1.40
N SER A 33 -0.93 -0.48 1.56
CA SER A 33 -0.18 0.53 0.83
C SER A 33 1.13 0.80 1.56
N MET A 34 2.24 0.79 0.82
CA MET A 34 3.57 1.06 1.36
C MET A 34 4.34 1.98 0.42
N GLU A 35 5.07 2.92 0.99
CA GLU A 35 6.04 3.75 0.27
C GLU A 35 7.44 3.28 0.67
N ILE A 36 8.15 2.65 -0.27
CA ILE A 36 9.48 2.07 -0.02
C ILE A 36 10.52 2.89 -0.76
N THR A 37 11.47 3.47 -0.04
CA THR A 37 12.64 4.16 -0.61
C THR A 37 13.77 3.18 -0.82
N ASP A 38 14.23 3.02 -2.06
CA ASP A 38 15.45 2.28 -2.38
C ASP A 38 16.68 3.17 -2.11
N PRO A 39 17.51 2.85 -1.09
CA PRO A 39 18.67 3.67 -0.74
C PRO A 39 19.76 3.67 -1.82
N ARG A 40 19.78 2.69 -2.73
CA ARG A 40 20.81 2.59 -3.78
C ARG A 40 20.62 3.63 -4.88
N TYR A 41 19.37 3.97 -5.17
CA TYR A 41 19.02 4.82 -6.31
C TYR A 41 18.19 6.05 -5.91
N GLY A 42 17.83 6.19 -4.62
CA GLY A 42 16.99 7.28 -4.11
C GLY A 42 15.57 7.28 -4.67
N ARG A 43 15.10 6.13 -5.20
CA ARG A 43 13.77 6.02 -5.83
C ARG A 43 12.73 5.59 -4.80
N VAL A 44 11.57 6.23 -4.84
CA VAL A 44 10.42 5.85 -4.01
C VAL A 44 9.47 4.99 -4.83
N TYR A 45 9.09 3.83 -4.28
CA TYR A 45 8.16 2.89 -4.88
C TYR A 45 6.85 2.89 -4.12
N SER A 46 5.74 3.17 -4.83
CA SER A 46 4.38 2.97 -4.31
C SER A 46 4.01 1.50 -4.45
N CYS A 47 4.14 0.76 -3.36
CA CYS A 47 3.94 -0.69 -3.27
C CYS A 47 2.56 -1.06 -2.69
N GLN A 48 2.00 -2.17 -3.18
CA GLN A 48 0.71 -2.70 -2.76
C GLN A 48 0.80 -4.20 -2.49
N LEU A 49 0.48 -4.62 -1.27
CA LEU A 49 0.27 -6.02 -0.90
C LEU A 49 -1.24 -6.27 -0.83
N ARG A 50 -1.76 -7.15 -1.69
CA ARG A 50 -3.20 -7.43 -1.79
C ARG A 50 -3.73 -8.16 -0.56
N SER A 51 -5.00 -7.97 -0.22
CA SER A 51 -5.65 -8.69 0.89
C SER A 51 -5.77 -10.20 0.70
N ASN A 52 -5.70 -10.69 -0.54
CA ASN A 52 -5.67 -12.12 -0.85
C ASN A 52 -4.27 -12.74 -0.76
N ASP A 53 -3.23 -11.94 -0.50
CA ASP A 53 -1.90 -12.46 -0.22
C ASP A 53 -1.91 -13.21 1.11
N ARG A 54 -1.20 -14.34 1.15
CA ARG A 54 -1.12 -15.20 2.35
C ARG A 54 -0.64 -14.43 3.58
N GLN A 55 0.30 -13.49 3.40
CA GLN A 55 0.91 -12.75 4.50
C GLN A 55 0.03 -11.58 4.99
N TYR A 56 -0.96 -11.14 4.22
CA TYR A 56 -1.74 -9.95 4.57
C TYR A 56 -2.37 -10.05 5.97
N LYS A 57 -2.89 -11.23 6.31
CA LYS A 57 -3.51 -11.50 7.63
C LYS A 57 -2.53 -11.44 8.79
N ASP A 58 -1.23 -11.59 8.54
CA ASP A 58 -0.19 -11.52 9.56
C ASP A 58 0.19 -10.06 9.85
N LEU A 59 -0.07 -9.15 8.90
CA LEU A 59 0.30 -7.72 8.98
C LEU A 59 -0.89 -6.81 9.34
N VAL A 60 -2.11 -7.25 9.04
CA VAL A 60 -3.33 -6.45 9.18
C VAL A 60 -4.35 -7.19 10.02
N GLU A 61 -4.97 -6.46 10.96
CA GLU A 61 -6.12 -6.89 11.72
C GLU A 61 -7.39 -6.34 11.06
N ALA A 62 -8.41 -7.19 10.86
CA ALA A 62 -9.71 -6.79 10.32
C ALA A 62 -10.76 -6.84 11.43
N LYS A 63 -11.52 -5.75 11.59
CA LYS A 63 -12.62 -5.63 12.56
C LYS A 63 -13.90 -5.20 11.85
N PRO A 64 -15.08 -5.66 12.32
CA PRO A 64 -16.34 -5.13 11.81
C PRO A 64 -16.47 -3.64 12.14
N GLY A 65 -17.01 -2.87 11.21
CA GLY A 65 -17.26 -1.44 11.38
C GLY A 65 -18.28 -0.93 10.37
N LYS A 66 -18.43 0.39 10.32
CA LYS A 66 -19.34 1.07 9.38
C LYS A 66 -18.61 2.14 8.57
N ASP A 67 -18.97 2.26 7.31
CA ASP A 67 -18.49 3.35 6.46
C ASP A 67 -19.31 4.64 6.67
N ASP A 68 -18.92 5.73 6.02
CA ASP A 68 -19.61 7.03 6.11
C ASP A 68 -21.07 6.98 5.64
N LYS A 69 -21.46 5.92 4.90
CA LYS A 69 -22.83 5.67 4.42
C LYS A 69 -23.59 4.68 5.32
N GLY A 70 -23.02 4.29 6.46
CA GLY A 70 -23.63 3.39 7.45
C GLY A 70 -23.64 1.90 7.05
N ARG A 71 -22.93 1.51 5.99
CA ARG A 71 -22.84 0.13 5.50
C ARG A 71 -21.84 -0.66 6.35
N ASP A 72 -22.15 -1.92 6.60
CA ASP A 72 -21.25 -2.82 7.32
C ASP A 72 -20.00 -3.11 6.45
N ILE A 73 -18.83 -2.78 6.99
CA ILE A 73 -17.54 -2.98 6.34
C ILE A 73 -16.53 -3.63 7.28
N GLU A 74 -15.48 -4.20 6.71
CA GLU A 74 -14.28 -4.52 7.48
C GLU A 74 -13.39 -3.27 7.54
N ILE A 75 -13.04 -2.85 8.76
CA ILE A 75 -12.00 -1.86 9.02
C ILE A 75 -10.69 -2.60 9.22
N HIS A 76 -9.71 -2.28 8.40
CA HIS A 76 -8.39 -2.91 8.38
C HIS A 76 -7.37 -1.99 9.07
N THR A 77 -6.71 -2.46 10.11
CA THR A 77 -5.68 -1.74 10.87
C THR A 77 -4.36 -2.51 10.87
N LEU A 78 -3.24 -1.79 10.84
CA LEU A 78 -1.92 -2.42 10.96
C LEU A 78 -1.75 -3.09 12.32
N LYS A 79 -1.17 -4.29 12.34
CA LYS A 79 -0.77 -4.97 13.58
C LYS A 79 0.52 -4.40 14.15
N ASN A 80 1.47 -4.11 13.26
CA ASN A 80 2.75 -3.49 13.59
C ASN A 80 2.96 -2.29 12.66
N ASP A 81 3.48 -1.19 13.21
CA ASP A 81 3.99 -0.11 12.39
C ASP A 81 5.38 -0.49 11.87
N LEU A 82 5.56 -0.40 10.55
CA LEU A 82 6.83 -0.68 9.87
C LEU A 82 7.44 0.61 9.31
N ALA A 83 6.86 1.78 9.59
CA ALA A 83 7.48 3.05 9.21
C ALA A 83 8.90 3.16 9.79
N GLY A 84 9.86 3.56 8.97
CA GLY A 84 11.29 3.62 9.31
C GLY A 84 12.03 2.29 9.22
N HIS A 85 11.32 1.15 9.13
CA HIS A 85 11.98 -0.15 9.03
C HIS A 85 12.55 -0.39 7.63
N LYS A 86 13.71 -1.04 7.59
CA LYS A 86 14.25 -1.64 6.39
C LYS A 86 13.46 -2.91 6.09
N VAL A 87 12.95 -3.02 4.86
CA VAL A 87 12.16 -4.15 4.42
C VAL A 87 12.72 -4.75 3.14
N LYS A 88 12.41 -6.02 2.93
CA LYS A 88 12.62 -6.74 1.68
C LYS A 88 11.29 -7.26 1.17
N VAL A 89 10.96 -6.94 -0.08
CA VAL A 89 9.71 -7.37 -0.72
C VAL A 89 10.03 -8.03 -2.07
N THR A 90 9.19 -8.97 -2.47
CA THR A 90 9.24 -9.58 -3.80
C THR A 90 8.29 -8.85 -4.73
N PHE A 91 8.78 -8.38 -5.87
CA PHE A 91 7.98 -7.76 -6.91
C PHE A 91 7.13 -8.82 -7.62
N VAL A 92 5.86 -8.51 -7.85
CA VAL A 92 4.91 -9.37 -8.58
C VAL A 92 4.62 -8.78 -9.96
N SER A 93 4.16 -7.53 -9.99
CA SER A 93 3.80 -6.85 -11.23
C SER A 93 3.79 -5.34 -11.02
N GLN A 94 3.75 -4.58 -12.12
CA GLN A 94 3.54 -3.14 -12.09
C GLN A 94 2.45 -2.78 -13.07
N THR A 95 1.57 -1.89 -12.65
CA THR A 95 0.54 -1.30 -13.51
C THR A 95 0.67 0.21 -13.46
N ALA A 96 0.34 0.86 -14.57
CA ALA A 96 0.21 2.31 -14.65
C ALA A 96 -1.26 2.61 -14.99
N GLY A 97 -1.93 3.34 -14.12
CA GLY A 97 -3.29 3.82 -14.36
C GLY A 97 -3.33 5.33 -14.31
N GLU A 98 -4.22 5.94 -15.07
CA GLU A 98 -4.44 7.38 -15.00
C GLU A 98 -5.44 7.70 -13.89
N ARG A 99 -5.23 8.83 -13.22
CA ARG A 99 -6.16 9.38 -12.24
C ARG A 99 -6.23 10.88 -12.40
N GLU A 100 -7.45 11.41 -12.43
CA GLU A 100 -7.68 12.84 -12.25
C GLU A 100 -7.52 13.22 -10.78
N ILE A 101 -6.68 14.20 -10.52
CA ILE A 101 -6.55 14.87 -9.23
C ILE A 101 -6.99 16.31 -9.42
N GLU A 102 -7.88 16.75 -8.56
CA GLU A 102 -8.29 18.14 -8.46
C GLU A 102 -7.34 18.88 -7.50
N ASP A 103 -6.73 19.96 -7.96
CA ASP A 103 -5.98 20.86 -7.09
C ASP A 103 -6.96 21.55 -6.14
N LYS A 104 -6.79 21.35 -4.84
CA LYS A 104 -7.68 21.90 -3.81
C LYS A 104 -7.64 23.43 -3.75
N ASN A 105 -6.60 24.07 -4.27
CA ASN A 105 -6.44 25.52 -4.24
C ASN A 105 -7.01 26.20 -5.49
N THR A 106 -6.87 25.57 -6.67
CA THR A 106 -7.32 26.17 -7.94
C THR A 106 -8.60 25.55 -8.49
N GLY A 107 -8.97 24.35 -8.04
CA GLY A 107 -10.10 23.58 -8.58
C GLY A 107 -9.80 22.92 -9.94
N ASP A 108 -8.57 23.06 -10.45
CA ASP A 108 -8.19 22.49 -11.74
C ASP A 108 -7.99 20.98 -11.63
N LYS A 109 -8.55 20.25 -12.59
CA LYS A 109 -8.34 18.80 -12.71
C LYS A 109 -7.11 18.52 -13.56
N GLN A 110 -6.18 17.77 -13.01
CA GLN A 110 -5.00 17.29 -13.72
C GLN A 110 -5.01 15.78 -13.78
N THR A 111 -4.79 15.23 -14.97
CA THR A 111 -4.58 13.79 -15.14
C THR A 111 -3.13 13.46 -14.81
N ILE A 112 -2.94 12.59 -13.83
CA ILE A 112 -1.62 12.07 -13.48
C ILE A 112 -1.53 10.57 -13.77
N LEU A 113 -0.33 10.13 -14.16
CA LEU A 113 -0.01 8.72 -14.26
C LEU A 113 0.32 8.20 -12.86
N GLN A 114 -0.44 7.22 -12.39
CA GLN A 114 -0.22 6.55 -11.12
C GLN A 114 0.34 5.16 -11.34
N ILE A 115 1.65 5.02 -11.10
CA ILE A 115 2.33 3.73 -11.11
C ILE A 115 2.04 3.00 -9.79
N ARG A 116 1.62 1.73 -9.89
CA ARG A 116 1.32 0.86 -8.76
C ARG A 116 2.16 -0.40 -8.87
N THR A 117 2.96 -0.66 -7.86
CA THR A 117 3.84 -1.83 -7.81
C THR A 117 3.21 -2.87 -6.90
N GLN A 118 2.77 -4.00 -7.44
CA GLN A 118 2.28 -5.11 -6.64
C GLN A 118 3.46 -5.92 -6.09
N VAL A 119 3.43 -6.15 -4.78
CA VAL A 119 4.48 -6.88 -4.05
C VAL A 119 3.89 -8.03 -3.23
N THR A 120 4.75 -8.96 -2.84
CA THR A 120 4.47 -10.09 -1.94
C THR A 120 5.69 -10.37 -1.05
N ASN A 121 5.56 -11.28 -0.08
CA ASN A 121 6.66 -11.75 0.78
C ASN A 121 7.43 -10.57 1.39
N LEU A 122 6.71 -9.72 2.10
CA LEU A 122 7.27 -8.63 2.89
C LEU A 122 8.07 -9.22 4.04
N ARG A 123 9.31 -8.78 4.21
CA ARG A 123 10.15 -9.17 5.33
C ARG A 123 10.68 -7.92 5.98
N ASP A 124 10.37 -7.78 7.25
CA ASP A 124 11.01 -6.79 8.10
C ASP A 124 12.46 -7.21 8.35
N LEU A 125 13.40 -6.29 8.10
CA LEU A 125 14.82 -6.45 8.36
C LEU A 125 15.27 -5.61 9.57
N GLY A 126 14.34 -4.98 10.27
CA GLY A 126 14.59 -4.11 11.42
C GLY A 126 14.81 -2.66 11.04
N LEU A 127 15.03 -1.82 12.05
CA LEU A 127 15.48 -0.45 11.85
C LEU A 127 16.89 -0.44 11.22
N PRO A 128 17.22 0.55 10.39
CA PRO A 128 18.61 0.76 10.01
C PRO A 128 19.45 0.90 11.29
N GLU A 129 20.58 0.21 11.35
CA GLU A 129 21.58 0.47 12.38
C GLU A 129 22.00 1.93 12.19
N ASP A 130 21.87 2.76 13.23
CA ASP A 130 22.50 4.07 13.25
C ASP A 130 24.00 3.80 13.23
N ASP A 131 24.63 3.91 12.06
CA ASP A 131 26.08 4.01 11.91
C ASP A 131 26.53 5.38 12.44
N ASP A 132 26.32 5.63 13.74
CA ASP A 132 26.89 6.73 14.50
C ASP A 132 27.97 6.14 15.43
N GLU A 133 29.18 5.93 14.88
CA GLU A 133 30.45 5.94 15.63
C GLU A 133 31.59 6.55 14.79
#